data_AF-A0A222FG04-F1
#
_entry.id   AF-A0A222FG04-F1
#
_cell.length_a   1.000
_cell.length_b   1.000
_cell.length_c   1.000
_cell.angle_alpha   90.00
_cell.angle_beta   90.00
_cell.angle_gamma   90.00
#
_symmetry.space_group_name_H-M   'P 1'
#
loop_
_entity.id
_entity.type
_entity.pdbx_description
1 polymer ?
#
loop_
_entity_poly.entity_id
_entity_poly.type
_entity_poly.pdbx_seq_one_letter_code
_entity_poly.pdbx_strand_id
1 'polypeptide(L)' 'MDTKKWPDLETFTLDDTEYKLASVSEKAQDLAKQAAITSDFIRKLETRLAIAKTAQARYLSHLKVEIEK' A
#
# COMPACT_ATOMS: atom_id res chain seq x y z
N MET A 1 -6.75 16.95 -19.33
CA MET A 1 -6.80 15.51 -19.02
C MET A 1 -5.48 15.16 -18.36
N ASP A 2 -5.45 15.09 -17.04
CA ASP A 2 -4.24 14.68 -16.31
C ASP A 2 -3.95 13.22 -16.63
N THR A 3 -2.94 12.98 -17.46
CA THR A 3 -2.40 11.65 -17.71
C THR A 3 -1.73 11.18 -16.43
N LYS A 4 -2.52 10.55 -15.56
CA LYS A 4 -2.04 9.86 -14.36
C LYS A 4 -0.88 8.97 -14.81
N LYS A 5 0.35 9.37 -14.50
CA LYS A 5 1.57 8.70 -14.95
C LYS A 5 1.56 7.32 -14.30
N TRP A 6 1.23 6.31 -15.08
CA TRP A 6 1.18 4.93 -14.60
C TRP A 6 2.61 4.53 -14.21
N PRO A 7 2.78 3.75 -13.14
CA PRO A 7 4.11 3.24 -12.83
C PRO A 7 4.59 2.40 -14.03
N ASP A 8 5.83 2.65 -14.47
CA ASP A 8 6.50 1.87 -15.51
C ASP A 8 6.79 0.47 -14.96
N LEU A 9 5.76 -0.39 -14.92
CA LEU A 9 5.88 -1.80 -14.57
C LEU A 9 6.33 -2.58 -15.82
N GLU A 10 7.49 -3.22 -15.75
CA GLU A 10 7.97 -4.13 -16.80
C GLU A 10 7.59 -5.60 -16.52
N THR A 11 7.54 -5.98 -15.24
CA THR A 11 7.19 -7.33 -14.78
C THR A 11 6.20 -7.27 -13.62
N PHE A 12 5.47 -8.36 -13.40
CA PHE A 12 4.63 -8.57 -12.22
C PHE A 12 4.71 -10.02 -11.75
N THR A 13 4.57 -10.25 -10.45
CA THR A 13 4.55 -11.59 -9.88
C THR A 13 3.12 -12.01 -9.56
N LEU A 14 2.73 -13.20 -9.99
CA LEU A 14 1.47 -13.87 -9.63
C LEU A 14 1.80 -15.32 -9.29
N ASP A 15 1.35 -15.78 -8.12
CA ASP A 15 1.58 -17.15 -7.64
C ASP A 15 3.07 -17.59 -7.73
N ASP A 16 3.96 -16.76 -7.19
CA ASP A 16 5.42 -16.92 -7.19
C ASP A 16 6.07 -17.01 -8.59
N THR A 17 5.31 -16.73 -9.66
CA THR A 17 5.79 -16.71 -11.03
C THR A 17 5.90 -15.27 -11.52
N GLU A 18 7.07 -14.90 -12.05
CA GLU A 18 7.29 -13.58 -12.66
C GLU A 18 6.87 -13.59 -14.13
N TYR A 19 6.03 -12.62 -14.51
CA TYR A 19 5.55 -12.42 -15.87
C TYR A 19 6.02 -11.09 -16.42
N LYS A 20 6.45 -11.08 -17.69
CA LYS A 20 6.69 -9.82 -18.42
C LYS A 20 5.33 -9.20 -18.77
N LEU A 21 5.12 -7.94 -18.42
CA LEU A 21 3.86 -7.25 -18.70
C LEU A 21 3.54 -7.26 -20.21
N ALA A 22 4.55 -7.06 -21.06
CA ALA A 22 4.42 -7.10 -22.51
C ALA A 22 4.03 -8.48 -23.09
N SER A 23 4.18 -9.55 -22.31
CA SER A 23 3.89 -10.93 -22.75
C SER A 23 2.45 -11.38 -22.45
N VAL A 24 1.68 -10.59 -21.70
CA VAL A 24 0.29 -10.90 -21.34
C VAL A 24 -0.70 -10.02 -22.10
N SER A 25 -1.96 -10.43 -22.12
CA SER A 25 -3.05 -9.67 -22.78
C SER A 25 -3.19 -8.26 -22.20
N GLU A 26 -3.68 -7.30 -22.99
CA GLU A 26 -3.90 -5.92 -22.54
C GLU A 26 -4.71 -5.85 -21.25
N LYS A 27 -5.78 -6.66 -21.15
CA LYS A 27 -6.61 -6.76 -19.94
C LYS A 27 -5.80 -7.23 -18.73
N ALA A 28 -4.88 -8.19 -18.90
CA ALA A 28 -3.99 -8.64 -17.82
C ALA A 28 -2.99 -7.55 -17.43
N GLN A 29 -2.46 -6.78 -18.38
CA GLN A 29 -1.59 -5.64 -18.10
C GLN A 29 -2.30 -4.58 -17.25
N ASP A 30 -3.55 -4.25 -17.61
CA ASP A 30 -4.35 -3.28 -16.86
C ASP A 30 -4.64 -3.75 -15.44
N LEU A 31 -4.99 -5.02 -15.27
CA LEU A 31 -5.19 -5.62 -13.95
C LEU A 31 -3.92 -5.61 -13.11
N ALA A 32 -2.77 -5.97 -13.70
CA ALA A 32 -1.47 -5.94 -13.01
C ALA A 32 -1.11 -4.52 -12.56
N LYS A 33 -1.34 -3.51 -13.41
CA LYS A 33 -1.14 -2.11 -13.04
C LYS A 33 -2.09 -1.65 -11.91
N GLN A 34 -3.36 -2.04 -11.96
CA GLN A 34 -4.33 -1.74 -10.89
C GLN A 34 -3.95 -2.42 -9.57
N ALA A 35 -3.46 -3.65 -9.62
CA ALA A 35 -2.96 -4.38 -8.47
C ALA A 35 -1.74 -3.67 -7.84
N ALA A 36 -0.80 -3.20 -8.67
CA ALA A 36 0.36 -2.45 -8.20
C ALA A 36 -0.04 -1.13 -7.50
N ILE A 37 -0.98 -0.38 -8.09
CA ILE A 37 -1.51 0.85 -7.49
C ILE A 37 -2.20 0.55 -6.16
N THR A 38 -3.02 -0.50 -6.11
CA THR A 38 -3.73 -0.92 -4.90
C THR A 38 -2.74 -1.31 -3.80
N SER A 39 -1.67 -2.03 -4.15
CA SER A 39 -0.63 -2.44 -3.21
C SER A 39 0.12 -1.25 -2.62
N ASP A 40 0.48 -0.24 -3.43
CA ASP A 40 1.09 0.99 -2.91
C ASP A 40 0.15 1.75 -1.98
N PHE A 41 -1.16 1.76 -2.28
CA PHE A 41 -2.16 2.37 -1.42
C PHE A 41 -2.29 1.65 -0.08
N ILE A 42 -2.32 0.31 -0.07
CA ILE A 42 -2.31 -0.50 1.15
C ILE A 42 -1.09 -0.17 2.01
N ARG A 43 0.12 -0.17 1.42
CA ARG A 43 1.35 0.17 2.13
C ARG A 43 1.31 1.56 2.78
N LYS A 44 0.73 2.55 2.09
CA LYS A 44 0.52 3.90 2.64
C LYS A 44 -0.47 3.90 3.80
N LEU A 45 -1.55 3.13 3.73
CA LEU A 45 -2.52 2.99 4.82
C LEU A 45 -1.91 2.30 6.03
N GLU A 46 -1.13 1.24 5.83
CA GLU A 46 -0.40 0.55 6.91
C GLU A 46 0.58 1.48 7.63
N THR A 47 1.29 2.32 6.86
CA THR A 47 2.18 3.35 7.44
C THR A 47 1.40 4.31 8.32
N ARG A 48 0.24 4.81 7.84
CA ARG A 48 -0.62 5.71 8.62
C ARG A 48 -1.19 5.02 9.87
N LEU A 49 -1.56 3.75 9.75
CA LEU A 49 -2.02 2.94 10.87
C LEU A 49 -0.94 2.81 11.96
N ALA A 50 0.31 2.55 11.57
CA ALA A 50 1.43 2.46 12.51
C ALA A 50 1.66 3.78 13.27
N ILE A 51 1.56 4.92 12.58
CA ILE A 51 1.65 6.26 13.21
C ILE A 51 0.51 6.45 14.20
N ALA A 52 -0.72 6.15 13.80
CA ALA A 52 -1.90 6.30 14.66
C ALA A 52 -1.80 5.43 15.92
N LYS A 53 -1.34 4.17 15.79
CA LYS A 53 -1.09 3.27 16.92
C LYS A 53 -0.03 3.84 17.88
N THR A 54 1.04 4.42 17.34
CA THR A 54 2.08 5.06 18.17
C THR A 54 1.53 6.25 18.95
N ALA A 55 0.73 7.10 18.30
CA ALA A 55 0.07 8.22 18.98
C ALA A 55 -0.91 7.74 20.07
N GLN A 56 -1.75 6.74 19.75
CA GLN A 56 -2.68 6.14 20.71
C GLN A 56 -1.95 5.60 21.94
N ALA A 57 -0.85 4.86 21.75
CA ALA A 57 -0.05 4.32 22.85
C ALA A 57 0.48 5.42 23.77
N ARG A 58 0.94 6.55 23.20
CA ARG A 58 1.36 7.72 23.99
C ARG A 58 0.19 8.30 24.80
N TYR A 59 -0.96 8.51 24.18
CA TYR A 59 -2.14 9.04 24.88
C TYR A 59 -2.57 8.14 26.03
N LEU A 60 -2.58 6.82 25.83
CA LEU A 60 -2.91 5.87 26.88
C LEU A 60 -1.88 5.90 28.03
N SER A 61 -0.60 6.03 27.71
CA SER A 61 0.45 6.19 28.72
C SER A 61 0.24 7.45 29.56
N HIS A 62 -0.10 8.58 28.95
CA HIS A 62 -0.38 9.83 29.66
C HIS A 62 -1.66 9.73 30.49
N LEU A 63 -2.72 9.14 29.94
CA LEU A 63 -3.98 8.92 30.65
C LEU A 63 -3.77 8.08 31.93
N LYS A 64 -2.95 7.02 31.84
CA LYS A 64 -2.63 6.19 33.01
C LYS A 64 -2.00 7.00 34.14
N VAL A 65 -1.04 7.88 33.81
CA VAL A 65 -0.40 8.78 34.79
C VAL A 65 -1.41 9.70 35.45
N GLU A 66 -2.38 10.24 34.70
CA GLU A 66 -3.42 11.12 35.27
C GLU A 66 -4.44 10.37 36.13
N ILE A 67 -4.70 9.08 35.86
CA ILE A 67 -5.59 8.24 36.67
C ILE A 67 -4.93 7.82 37.99
N GLU A 68 -3.61 7.61 37.99
CA GLU A 68 -2.84 7.15 39.15
C GLU A 68 -2.35 8.29 40.07
N LYS A 69 -2.64 9.56 39.72
CA LYS A 69 -2.42 10.74 40.57
C LYS A 69 -3.54 10.91 41.59
#